data_AF-A0AAW5IIG1-F1
#
_entry.id   AF-A0AAW5IIG1-F1
#
_cell.length_a   1.000
_cell.length_b   1.000
_cell.length_c   1.000
_cell.angle_alpha   90.00
_cell.angle_beta   90.00
_cell.angle_gamma   90.00
#
_symmetry.space_group_name_H-M   'P 1'
#
loop_
_entity.id
_entity.type
_entity.pdbx_description
1 polymer ?
#
loop_
_entity_poly.entity_id
_entity_poly.type
_entity_poly.pdbx_seq_one_letter_code
_entity_poly.pdbx_strand_id
1 'polypeptide(L)'
;MSRKNAVSLQRQYYDGYHFSEYSEDVFNPFSLIRALSGQKIDAYWFGSGTPSYLIKGLQKYHVNVTDIEQKSVSVDDFDVSPEQMTSVLPLLYQSGYLTIKQYKPFTKSYRLGYPNQEVKISMEKLLGVIYDSTQRTVSEWIIKEG
;
A
#
# COMPACT_ATOMS: atom_id res chain seq x y z
N MET A 1 27.85 9.58 -2.03
CA MET A 1 27.05 8.63 -2.84
C MET A 1 27.27 8.95 -4.31
N SER A 2 27.51 7.96 -5.18
CA SER A 2 27.64 8.22 -6.63
C SER A 2 26.27 8.52 -7.26
N ARG A 3 26.22 9.24 -8.39
CA ARG A 3 24.97 9.52 -9.11
C ARG A 3 24.21 8.23 -9.47
N LYS A 4 24.92 7.20 -9.94
CA LYS A 4 24.31 5.89 -10.27
C LYS A 4 23.67 5.24 -9.04
N ASN A 5 24.36 5.27 -7.90
CA ASN A 5 23.83 4.70 -6.66
C ASN A 5 22.62 5.51 -6.15
N ALA A 6 22.64 6.84 -6.28
CA ALA A 6 21.52 7.70 -5.90
C ALA A 6 20.27 7.42 -6.74
N VAL A 7 20.42 7.31 -8.06
CA VAL A 7 19.30 6.97 -8.97
C VAL A 7 18.77 5.57 -8.68
N SER A 8 19.65 4.60 -8.44
CA SER A 8 19.23 3.24 -8.08
C SER A 8 18.42 3.21 -6.78
N LEU A 9 18.85 3.98 -5.77
CA LEU A 9 18.16 4.05 -4.50
C LEU A 9 16.81 4.76 -4.61
N GLN A 10 16.72 5.84 -5.41
CA GLN A 10 15.46 6.49 -5.74
C GLN A 10 14.50 5.52 -6.44
N ARG A 11 14.98 4.73 -7.41
CA ARG A 11 14.15 3.72 -8.07
C ARG A 11 13.57 2.73 -7.08
N GLN A 12 14.42 2.17 -6.23
CA GLN A 12 13.99 1.19 -5.23
C GLN A 12 12.95 1.75 -4.24
N TYR A 13 13.09 3.03 -3.85
CA TYR A 13 12.25 3.63 -2.82
C TYR A 13 10.99 4.28 -3.35
N TYR A 14 11.01 4.85 -4.56
CA TYR A 14 9.96 5.76 -5.01
C TYR A 14 9.34 5.38 -6.35
N ASP A 15 9.93 4.48 -7.13
CA ASP A 15 9.42 4.04 -8.44
C ASP A 15 8.41 2.89 -8.32
N GLY A 16 7.89 2.40 -9.43
CA GLY A 16 7.21 1.10 -9.47
C GLY A 16 5.68 1.11 -9.49
N TYR A 17 5.04 2.28 -9.62
CA TYR A 17 3.59 2.39 -9.77
C TYR A 17 3.17 2.15 -11.22
N HIS A 18 2.15 1.32 -11.41
CA HIS A 18 1.48 1.03 -12.67
C HIS A 18 -0.02 1.36 -12.58
N PHE A 19 -0.53 2.06 -13.59
CA PHE A 19 -1.95 2.43 -13.71
C PHE A 19 -2.71 1.56 -14.72
N SER A 20 -2.01 0.72 -15.47
CA SER A 20 -2.55 -0.25 -16.42
C SER A 20 -1.56 -1.40 -16.62
N GLU A 21 -1.98 -2.48 -17.28
CA GLU A 21 -1.10 -3.62 -17.57
C GLU A 21 0.11 -3.29 -18.47
N TYR A 22 0.09 -2.16 -19.19
CA TYR A 22 1.15 -1.72 -20.10
C TYR A 22 1.78 -0.38 -19.69
N SER A 23 1.53 0.09 -18.46
CA SER A 23 2.14 1.31 -17.94
C SER A 23 3.64 1.11 -17.74
N GLU A 24 4.43 2.16 -17.98
CA GLU A 24 5.80 2.22 -17.44
C GLU A 24 5.76 2.43 -15.91
N ASP A 25 6.86 2.12 -15.24
CA ASP A 25 7.06 2.43 -13.84
C ASP A 25 7.03 3.95 -13.63
N VAL A 26 6.16 4.39 -12.72
CA VAL A 26 6.02 5.81 -12.36
C VAL A 26 6.55 6.05 -10.95
N PHE A 27 7.38 7.10 -10.82
CA PHE A 27 7.83 7.60 -9.52
C PHE A 27 6.73 8.30 -8.75
N ASN A 28 6.73 8.13 -7.43
CA ASN A 28 5.97 8.95 -6.51
C ASN A 28 6.49 10.41 -6.53
N PRO A 29 5.72 11.39 -7.03
CA PRO A 29 6.21 12.75 -7.17
C PRO A 29 6.41 13.43 -5.81
N PHE A 30 5.57 13.13 -4.81
CA PHE A 30 5.69 13.71 -3.48
C PHE A 30 6.97 13.23 -2.78
N SER A 31 7.18 11.91 -2.72
CA SER A 31 8.35 11.33 -2.06
C SER A 31 9.64 11.77 -2.73
N LEU A 32 9.67 11.85 -4.07
CA LEU A 32 10.83 12.32 -4.81
C LEU A 32 11.16 13.79 -4.51
N ILE A 33 10.16 14.69 -4.52
CA ILE A 33 10.36 16.11 -4.19
C ILE A 33 10.88 16.26 -2.75
N ARG A 34 10.32 15.51 -1.80
CA ARG A 34 10.74 15.54 -0.39
C ARG A 34 12.17 15.03 -0.21
N ALA A 35 12.53 13.96 -0.92
CA ALA A 35 13.87 13.40 -0.88
C ALA A 35 14.92 14.35 -1.48
N LEU A 36 14.59 15.03 -2.59
CA LEU A 36 15.49 16.01 -3.21
C LEU A 36 15.64 17.26 -2.33
N SER A 37 14.54 17.78 -1.78
CA SER A 37 14.55 18.94 -0.88
C SER A 37 15.30 18.67 0.42
N GLY A 38 15.06 17.52 1.05
CA GLY A 38 15.71 17.10 2.28
C GLY A 38 17.06 16.41 2.12
N GLN A 39 17.49 16.17 0.87
CA GLN A 39 18.70 15.40 0.51
C GLN A 39 18.82 14.05 1.23
N LYS A 40 17.68 13.41 1.49
CA LYS A 40 17.59 12.16 2.27
C LYS A 40 16.58 11.22 1.64
N ILE A 41 16.93 9.95 1.53
CA ILE A 41 15.96 8.90 1.22
C ILE A 41 15.31 8.48 2.54
N ASP A 42 13.99 8.61 2.61
CA ASP A 42 13.19 8.24 3.78
C ASP A 42 11.77 7.84 3.36
N ALA A 43 10.98 7.35 4.31
CA ALA A 43 9.58 6.97 4.13
C ALA A 43 8.64 8.18 4.30
N TYR A 44 8.61 9.03 3.28
CA TYR A 44 7.74 10.19 3.14
C TYR A 44 6.26 9.83 2.89
N TRP A 45 5.97 8.68 2.28
CA TRP A 45 4.60 8.21 1.98
C TRP A 45 3.73 8.05 3.23
N PHE A 46 4.24 7.43 4.30
CA PHE A 46 3.50 7.33 5.56
C PHE A 46 3.22 8.71 6.17
N GLY A 47 4.18 9.63 6.04
CA GLY A 47 4.09 11.00 6.56
C GLY A 47 3.16 11.93 5.79
N SER A 48 2.66 11.54 4.61
CA SER A 48 1.70 12.33 3.85
C SER A 48 0.27 12.26 4.40
N GLY A 49 0.08 11.52 5.50
CA GLY A 49 -1.22 11.32 6.12
C GLY A 49 -1.94 10.15 5.47
N THR A 50 -1.70 8.94 5.98
CA THR A 50 -2.54 7.79 5.63
C THR A 50 -3.99 8.16 5.88
N PRO A 51 -4.85 8.16 4.85
CA PRO A 51 -6.21 8.63 5.02
C PRO A 51 -6.97 7.76 6.03
N SER A 52 -7.74 8.40 6.92
CA SER A 52 -8.52 7.70 7.95
C SER A 52 -9.52 6.69 7.35
N TYR A 53 -9.96 6.88 6.10
CA TYR A 53 -10.79 5.91 5.39
C TYR A 53 -10.08 4.56 5.18
N LEU A 54 -8.76 4.55 4.99
CA LEU A 54 -8.01 3.33 4.74
C LEU A 54 -7.90 2.49 6.02
N ILE A 55 -7.67 3.16 7.16
CA ILE A 55 -7.66 2.53 8.49
C ILE A 55 -9.01 1.85 8.75
N LYS A 56 -10.11 2.58 8.53
CA LYS A 56 -11.48 2.05 8.69
C LYS A 56 -11.75 0.87 7.76
N GLY A 57 -11.28 0.94 6.51
CA GLY A 57 -11.39 -0.15 5.55
C GLY A 57 -10.65 -1.42 6.02
N LEU A 58 -9.38 -1.28 6.41
CA LEU A 58 -8.57 -2.38 6.92
C LEU A 58 -9.18 -3.04 8.16
N GLN A 59 -9.74 -2.25 9.08
CA GLN A 59 -10.46 -2.76 10.26
C GLN A 59 -11.75 -3.50 9.87
N LYS A 60 -12.56 -2.93 8.96
CA LYS A 60 -13.83 -3.53 8.51
C LYS A 60 -13.62 -4.92 7.89
N TYR A 61 -12.62 -5.05 7.03
CA TYR A 61 -12.37 -6.29 6.26
C TYR A 61 -11.40 -7.26 6.95
N HIS A 62 -11.02 -7.05 8.21
CA HIS A 62 -10.20 -7.96 9.04
C HIS A 62 -8.98 -8.51 8.29
N VAL A 63 -8.20 -7.61 7.71
CA VAL A 63 -7.26 -7.96 6.64
C VAL A 63 -6.05 -8.71 7.19
N ASN A 64 -5.88 -9.95 6.75
CA ASN A 64 -4.61 -10.67 6.89
C ASN A 64 -3.69 -10.29 5.73
N VAL A 65 -2.79 -9.33 5.95
CA VAL A 65 -1.92 -8.75 4.90
C VAL A 65 -0.99 -9.76 4.26
N THR A 66 -0.72 -10.88 4.92
CA THR A 66 0.06 -11.99 4.39
C THR A 66 -0.52 -12.60 3.11
N ASP A 67 -1.81 -12.38 2.84
CA ASP A 67 -2.50 -12.87 1.63
C ASP A 67 -2.45 -11.93 0.42
N ILE A 68 -2.00 -10.68 0.60
CA ILE A 68 -2.20 -9.61 -0.39
C ILE A 68 -1.29 -9.76 -1.62
N GLU A 69 -0.04 -10.20 -1.46
CA GLU A 69 0.95 -10.29 -2.56
C GLU A 69 0.85 -11.61 -3.38
N GLN A 70 0.02 -12.56 -2.93
CA GLN A 70 0.01 -13.95 -3.41
C GLN A 70 -1.22 -14.32 -4.26
N LYS A 71 -2.28 -13.49 -4.27
CA LYS A 71 -3.53 -13.84 -4.98
C LYS A 71 -3.51 -13.35 -6.43
N SER A 72 -3.85 -14.26 -7.35
CA SER A 72 -4.23 -13.87 -8.72
C SER A 72 -5.67 -13.35 -8.66
N VAL A 73 -5.89 -12.14 -9.15
CA VAL A 73 -7.17 -11.42 -9.05
C VAL A 73 -7.65 -11.00 -10.43
N SER A 74 -8.96 -10.88 -10.61
CA SER A 74 -9.57 -10.26 -11.79
C SER A 74 -9.63 -8.73 -11.62
N VAL A 75 -9.91 -8.01 -12.70
CA VAL A 75 -10.09 -6.54 -12.63
C VAL A 75 -11.23 -6.14 -11.69
N ASP A 76 -12.32 -6.93 -11.67
CA ASP A 76 -13.51 -6.69 -10.84
C ASP A 76 -13.23 -6.87 -9.34
N ASP A 77 -12.09 -7.43 -8.95
CA ASP A 77 -11.70 -7.59 -7.54
C ASP A 77 -11.04 -6.33 -6.96
N PHE A 78 -10.46 -5.45 -7.80
CA PHE A 78 -9.62 -4.33 -7.34
C PHE A 78 -9.88 -2.99 -8.04
N ASP A 79 -10.56 -2.97 -9.18
CA ASP A 79 -10.93 -1.74 -9.90
C ASP A 79 -12.44 -1.54 -9.90
N VAL A 80 -12.99 -1.35 -8.70
CA VAL A 80 -14.43 -1.15 -8.47
C VAL A 80 -14.70 0.04 -7.57
N SER A 81 -15.91 0.61 -7.68
CA SER A 81 -16.30 1.77 -6.87
C SER A 81 -16.38 1.45 -5.38
N PRO A 82 -16.10 2.43 -4.48
CA PRO A 82 -16.19 2.26 -3.03
C PRO A 82 -17.48 1.63 -2.50
N GLU A 83 -18.61 1.88 -3.15
CA GLU A 83 -19.93 1.38 -2.76
C GLU A 83 -20.10 -0.13 -3.05
N GLN A 84 -19.30 -0.68 -3.96
CA GLN A 84 -19.38 -2.06 -4.43
C GLN A 84 -18.31 -2.97 -3.81
N MET A 85 -17.45 -2.42 -2.95
CA MET A 85 -16.30 -3.13 -2.40
C MET A 85 -16.73 -4.24 -1.41
N THR A 86 -16.41 -5.49 -1.75
CA THR A 86 -16.57 -6.67 -0.89
C THR A 86 -15.29 -7.03 -0.13
N SER A 87 -14.16 -6.41 -0.49
CA SER A 87 -12.85 -6.57 0.15
C SER A 87 -12.13 -5.23 0.27
N VAL A 88 -10.99 -5.21 0.96
CA VAL A 88 -10.13 -4.02 1.06
C VAL A 88 -9.31 -3.75 -0.22
N LEU A 89 -9.26 -4.73 -1.12
CA LEU A 89 -8.33 -4.72 -2.25
C LEU A 89 -8.50 -3.48 -3.14
N PRO A 90 -9.73 -3.05 -3.48
CA PRO A 90 -9.92 -1.84 -4.27
C PRO A 90 -9.42 -0.57 -3.57
N LEU A 91 -9.62 -0.46 -2.23
CA LEU A 91 -9.07 0.67 -1.47
C LEU A 91 -7.55 0.70 -1.53
N LEU A 92 -6.90 -0.45 -1.41
CA LEU A 92 -5.44 -0.54 -1.44
C LEU A 92 -4.86 -0.21 -2.80
N TYR A 93 -5.52 -0.63 -3.88
CA TYR A 93 -5.11 -0.29 -5.23
C TYR A 93 -5.33 1.21 -5.53
N GLN A 94 -6.54 1.72 -5.29
CA GLN A 94 -6.90 3.12 -5.58
C GLN A 94 -6.10 4.13 -4.74
N SER A 95 -5.74 3.76 -3.50
CA SER A 95 -4.90 4.59 -2.63
C SER A 95 -3.40 4.44 -2.92
N GLY A 96 -2.99 3.58 -3.86
CA GLY A 96 -1.60 3.39 -4.25
C GLY A 96 -0.76 2.55 -3.28
N TYR A 97 -1.40 1.84 -2.34
CA TYR A 97 -0.72 0.87 -1.49
C TYR A 97 -0.39 -0.43 -2.23
N LEU A 98 -1.18 -0.76 -3.26
CA LEU A 98 -0.91 -1.84 -4.18
C LEU A 98 -0.92 -1.33 -5.61
N THR A 99 -0.18 -2.02 -6.47
CA THR A 99 -0.14 -1.77 -7.90
C THR A 99 -0.03 -3.08 -8.66
N ILE A 100 -0.22 -3.02 -9.98
CA ILE A 100 -0.06 -4.18 -10.87
C ILE A 100 1.43 -4.54 -10.93
N LYS A 101 1.76 -5.79 -10.58
CA LYS A 101 3.12 -6.34 -10.74
C LYS A 101 3.22 -7.27 -11.94
N GLN A 102 2.10 -7.87 -12.34
CA GLN A 102 2.06 -8.77 -13.49
C GLN A 102 0.63 -8.89 -14.01
N TYR A 103 0.49 -8.98 -15.34
CA TYR A 103 -0.73 -9.40 -16.02
C TYR A 103 -0.52 -10.76 -16.69
N LYS A 104 -1.51 -11.65 -16.58
CA LYS A 104 -1.54 -12.98 -17.21
C LYS A 104 -2.66 -13.01 -18.26
N PRO A 105 -2.34 -12.83 -19.56
CA PRO A 105 -3.35 -12.73 -20.61
C PRO A 105 -4.25 -13.97 -20.74
N PHE A 106 -3.68 -15.16 -20.54
CA PHE A 106 -4.41 -16.42 -20.69
C PHE A 106 -5.58 -16.57 -19.72
N THR A 107 -5.38 -16.14 -18.46
CA THR A 107 -6.41 -16.19 -17.41
C THR A 107 -7.09 -14.84 -17.19
N LYS A 108 -6.71 -13.79 -17.94
CA LYS A 108 -7.11 -12.40 -17.72
C LYS A 108 -6.98 -11.96 -16.25
N SER A 109 -5.91 -12.41 -15.59
CA SER A 109 -5.73 -12.18 -14.16
C SER A 109 -4.48 -11.34 -13.88
N TYR A 110 -4.52 -10.62 -12.78
CA TYR A 110 -3.50 -9.70 -12.32
C TYR A 110 -2.85 -10.25 -11.06
N ARG A 111 -1.58 -9.91 -10.86
CA ARG A 111 -0.90 -10.03 -9.57
C ARG A 111 -0.64 -8.64 -9.06
N LEU A 112 -1.15 -8.34 -7.87
CA LEU A 112 -0.91 -7.07 -7.20
C LEU A 112 0.21 -7.21 -6.16
N GLY A 113 0.85 -6.10 -5.84
CA GLY A 113 1.90 -6.02 -4.82
C GLY A 113 2.29 -4.59 -4.53
N TYR A 114 3.22 -4.38 -3.60
CA TYR A 114 3.71 -3.04 -3.30
C TYR A 114 4.48 -2.45 -4.49
N PRO A 115 4.30 -1.15 -4.78
CA PRO A 115 5.04 -0.48 -5.85
C PRO A 115 6.54 -0.44 -5.53
N ASN A 116 6.89 -0.09 -4.29
CA ASN A 116 8.26 0.09 -3.82
C ASN A 116 8.41 -0.19 -2.32
N GLN A 117 9.66 -0.06 -1.85
CA GLN A 117 10.03 -0.31 -0.46
C GLN A 117 9.38 0.68 0.51
N GLU A 118 9.21 1.94 0.13
CA GLU A 118 8.60 2.96 0.99
C GLU A 118 7.15 2.61 1.34
N VAL A 119 6.36 2.24 0.33
CA VAL A 119 4.95 1.89 0.50
C VAL A 119 4.82 0.61 1.33
N LYS A 120 5.68 -0.38 1.12
CA LYS A 120 5.73 -1.59 1.94
C LYS A 120 5.96 -1.27 3.42
N ILE A 121 7.00 -0.50 3.73
CA ILE A 121 7.30 -0.06 5.11
C ILE A 121 6.13 0.72 5.70
N SER A 122 5.48 1.56 4.90
CA SER A 122 4.33 2.36 5.34
C SER A 122 3.13 1.47 5.70
N MET A 123 2.87 0.42 4.92
CA MET A 123 1.83 -0.56 5.22
C MET A 123 2.15 -1.34 6.51
N GLU A 124 3.38 -1.83 6.66
CA GLU A 124 3.80 -2.55 7.87
C GLU A 124 3.60 -1.70 9.15
N LYS A 125 3.97 -0.41 9.08
CA LYS A 125 3.72 0.55 10.18
C LYS A 125 2.22 0.73 10.45
N LEU A 126 1.41 0.89 9.40
CA LEU A 126 -0.03 1.05 9.53
C LEU A 126 -0.69 -0.15 10.22
N LEU A 127 -0.30 -1.36 9.86
CA LEU A 127 -0.81 -2.58 10.47
C LEU A 127 -0.41 -2.72 11.94
N GLY A 128 0.83 -2.33 12.27
CA GLY A 128 1.27 -2.26 13.66
C GLY A 128 0.39 -1.33 14.50
N VAL A 129 0.03 -0.15 13.97
CA VAL A 129 -0.90 0.79 14.63
C VAL A 129 -2.29 0.19 14.79
N ILE A 130 -2.83 -0.48 13.76
CA ILE A 130 -4.15 -1.11 13.83
C ILE A 130 -4.15 -2.21 14.89
N TYR A 131 -3.16 -3.11 14.88
CA TYR A 131 -3.04 -4.19 15.84
C TYR A 131 -2.99 -3.67 17.28
N ASP A 132 -2.13 -2.68 17.55
CA ASP A 132 -2.00 -2.04 18.86
C ASP A 132 -3.30 -1.36 19.31
N SER A 133 -4.01 -0.68 18.39
CA SER A 133 -5.32 -0.08 18.68
C SER A 133 -6.36 -1.13 19.07
N THR A 134 -6.41 -2.27 18.37
CA THR A 134 -7.34 -3.37 18.67
C THR A 134 -7.05 -3.99 20.04
N GLN A 135 -5.77 -4.17 20.39
CA GLN A 135 -5.38 -4.69 21.71
C GLN A 135 -5.79 -3.74 22.85
N ARG A 136 -5.61 -2.42 22.69
CA ARG A 136 -6.07 -1.44 23.68
C ARG A 136 -7.58 -1.51 23.89
N THR A 137 -8.37 -1.54 22.81
CA THR A 137 -9.83 -1.60 22.90
C THR A 137 -10.32 -2.87 23.60
N VAL A 138 -9.72 -4.03 23.30
CA VAL A 138 -10.06 -5.29 23.99
C VAL A 138 -9.69 -5.24 25.48
N SER A 139 -8.51 -4.71 25.80
CA SER A 139 -8.05 -4.57 27.19
C SER A 139 -8.98 -3.66 28.00
N GLU A 140 -9.39 -2.51 27.43
CA GLU A 140 -10.33 -1.59 28.06
C GLU A 140 -11.73 -2.20 28.26
N TRP A 141 -12.19 -3.04 27.32
CA TRP A 141 -13.47 -3.74 27.44
C TRP A 141 -13.45 -4.78 28.56
N ILE A 142 -12.37 -5.56 28.67
CA ILE A 142 -12.19 -6.56 29.74
C ILE A 142 -12.17 -5.88 31.13
N ILE A 143 -11.53 -4.72 31.26
CA ILE A 143 -11.48 -3.96 32.54
C ILE A 143 -12.85 -3.40 32.94
N LYS A 144 -13.75 -3.12 31.98
CA LYS A 144 -15.09 -2.57 32.26
C LYS A 144 -16.13 -3.63 32.58
N GLU A 145 -15.94 -4.86 32.13
CA GLU A 145 -16.88 -5.97 32.25
C GLU A 145 -16.44 -7.04 33.28
N GLY A 146 -15.28 -6.87 33.93
CA GLY A 146 -14.74 -7.73 34.99
C GLY A 146 -14.64 -7.01 36.33
#